data_AF-A0A5C4VET7-F1
#
_entry.id   AF-A0A5C4VET7-F1
#
_cell.length_a   1.000
_cell.length_b   1.000
_cell.length_c   1.000
_cell.angle_alpha   90.00
_cell.angle_beta   90.00
_cell.angle_gamma   90.00
#
_symmetry.space_group_name_H-M   'P 1'
#
loop_
_entity.id
_entity.type
_entity.pdbx_description
1 polymer ?
#
loop_
_entity_poly.entity_id
_entity_poly.type
_entity_poly.pdbx_seq_one_letter_code
_entity_poly.pdbx_strand_id
1 'polypeptide(L)'
;MADSHPDPGRALTVYLNDHLAGATAGVALARRLARHRPASGTAGELAALAAEVRDDRARLRALMRELGVPSRRSLALGAALAERLGRLKPNGRLLRTAEARDVVELEAMLLGVQGKAALWRALAVLPRIAATGRAAEVRMLLTRAERQTHLLERLRTEATRRTLSTPEPTR
;
A
#
# COMPACT_ATOMS: atom_id res chain seq x y z
N MET A 1 -24.65 29.17 11.46
CA MET A 1 -24.36 27.73 11.29
C MET A 1 -23.02 27.47 11.92
N ALA A 2 -22.98 26.84 13.10
CA ALA A 2 -21.72 26.50 13.76
C ALA A 2 -21.12 25.28 13.05
N ASP A 3 -19.97 25.47 12.40
CA ASP A 3 -19.15 24.38 11.87
C ASP A 3 -18.78 23.46 13.02
N SER A 4 -19.45 22.30 13.08
CA SER A 4 -19.17 21.27 14.07
C SER A 4 -17.88 20.58 13.65
N HIS A 5 -16.73 21.14 14.06
CA HIS A 5 -15.45 20.49 13.88
C HIS A 5 -15.54 19.08 14.50
N PRO A 6 -15.25 18.01 13.74
CA PRO A 6 -15.33 16.67 14.28
C PRO A 6 -14.35 16.53 15.45
N ASP A 7 -14.79 15.90 16.53
CA ASP A 7 -13.94 15.54 17.67
C ASP A 7 -12.59 14.98 17.16
N PRO A 8 -11.45 15.62 17.47
CA PRO A 8 -10.13 15.19 17.00
C PRO A 8 -9.81 13.72 17.29
N GLY A 9 -10.37 13.16 18.37
CA GLY A 9 -10.24 11.73 18.71
C GLY A 9 -10.99 10.83 17.73
N ARG A 10 -12.22 11.21 17.37
CA ARG A 10 -13.03 10.53 16.36
C ARG A 10 -12.38 10.61 14.97
N ALA A 11 -11.87 11.78 14.57
CA ALA A 11 -11.20 11.96 13.28
C ALA A 11 -9.95 11.09 13.15
N LEU A 12 -9.09 11.03 14.18
CA LEU A 12 -7.95 10.11 14.17
C LEU A 12 -8.39 8.65 14.06
N THR A 13 -9.43 8.27 14.80
CA THR A 13 -9.92 6.90 14.81
C THR A 13 -10.36 6.45 13.43
N VAL A 14 -11.12 7.28 12.70
CA VAL A 14 -11.50 6.99 11.31
C VAL A 14 -10.26 6.90 10.43
N TYR A 15 -9.38 7.91 10.48
CA TYR A 15 -8.18 7.98 9.66
C TYR A 15 -7.27 6.75 9.79
N LEU A 16 -6.96 6.31 11.01
CA LEU A 16 -6.09 5.13 11.20
C LEU A 16 -6.78 3.81 10.81
N ASN A 17 -8.10 3.72 10.97
CA ASN A 17 -8.84 2.53 10.57
C ASN A 17 -8.94 2.40 9.04
N ASP A 18 -9.10 3.52 8.31
CA ASP A 18 -9.10 3.54 6.85
C ASP A 18 -7.72 3.13 6.30
N HIS A 19 -6.65 3.68 6.88
CA HIS A 19 -5.28 3.27 6.57
C HIS A 19 -5.01 1.79 6.92
N LEU A 20 -5.57 1.29 8.02
CA LEU A 20 -5.44 -0.12 8.38
C LEU A 20 -6.19 -1.05 7.40
N ALA A 21 -7.34 -0.63 6.89
CA ALA A 21 -8.07 -1.35 5.85
C ALA A 21 -7.27 -1.37 4.54
N GLY A 22 -6.73 -0.23 4.11
CA GLY A 22 -5.85 -0.10 2.96
C GLY A 22 -4.59 -0.97 3.09
N ALA A 23 -3.91 -0.91 4.24
CA ALA A 23 -2.74 -1.75 4.52
C ALA A 23 -3.07 -3.25 4.52
N THR A 24 -4.28 -3.64 4.93
CA THR A 24 -4.75 -5.04 4.86
C THR A 24 -4.88 -5.50 3.41
N ALA A 25 -5.47 -4.68 2.53
CA ALA A 25 -5.54 -4.95 1.10
C ALA A 25 -4.14 -4.97 0.45
N GLY A 26 -3.27 -4.03 0.82
CA GLY A 26 -1.88 -3.95 0.35
C GLY A 26 -1.07 -5.21 0.68
N VAL A 27 -1.23 -5.80 1.86
CA VAL A 27 -0.57 -7.08 2.20
C VAL A 27 -1.02 -8.22 1.27
N ALA A 28 -2.30 -8.29 0.93
CA ALA A 28 -2.81 -9.31 0.03
C ALA A 28 -2.29 -9.13 -1.40
N LEU A 29 -2.22 -7.88 -1.88
CA LEU A 29 -1.66 -7.53 -3.18
C LEU A 29 -0.15 -7.81 -3.27
N ALA A 30 0.64 -7.34 -2.30
CA ALA A 30 2.08 -7.57 -2.29
C ALA A 30 2.43 -9.07 -2.27
N ARG A 31 1.71 -9.86 -1.47
CA ARG A 31 1.83 -11.32 -1.48
C ARG A 31 1.49 -11.95 -2.84
N ARG A 32 0.53 -11.39 -3.57
CA ARG A 32 0.13 -11.88 -4.89
C ARG A 32 1.20 -11.56 -5.93
N LEU A 33 1.71 -10.33 -5.94
CA LEU A 33 2.83 -9.92 -6.80
C LEU A 33 4.06 -10.81 -6.59
N ALA A 34 4.39 -11.13 -5.34
CA ALA A 34 5.51 -12.02 -5.02
C ALA A 34 5.33 -13.47 -5.50
N ARG A 35 4.09 -13.97 -5.61
CA ARG A 35 3.81 -15.34 -6.06
C ARG A 35 3.79 -15.52 -7.58
N HIS A 36 3.48 -14.48 -8.34
CA HIS A 36 3.28 -14.57 -9.79
C HIS A 36 4.53 -14.35 -10.63
N ARG A 37 5.66 -13.98 -9.99
CA ARG A 37 6.93 -13.74 -10.70
C ARG A 37 7.68 -15.07 -10.87
N PRO A 38 8.10 -15.46 -12.09
CA PRO A 38 9.08 -16.54 -12.28
C PRO A 38 10.36 -16.24 -11.49
N ALA A 39 11.18 -17.28 -11.26
CA ALA A 39 12.54 -17.16 -10.71
C ALA A 39 13.39 -16.25 -11.60
N SER A 40 13.26 -14.95 -11.36
CA SER A 40 13.88 -13.83 -12.06
C SER A 40 14.55 -12.97 -11.00
N GLY A 41 15.47 -12.10 -11.39
CA GLY A 41 16.18 -11.22 -10.44
C GLY A 41 15.26 -10.39 -9.52
N THR A 42 13.99 -10.19 -9.91
CA THR A 42 13.01 -9.38 -9.17
C THR A 42 12.19 -10.15 -8.13
N ALA A 43 12.24 -11.49 -8.12
CA ALA A 43 11.44 -12.31 -7.20
C ALA A 43 11.82 -12.07 -5.72
N GLY A 44 13.11 -11.96 -5.43
CA GLY A 44 13.61 -11.63 -4.08
C GLY A 44 13.17 -10.25 -3.61
N GLU A 45 13.20 -9.26 -4.50
CA GLU A 45 12.79 -7.88 -4.19
C GLU A 45 11.30 -7.78 -3.85
N LEU A 46 10.44 -8.48 -4.61
CA LEU A 46 9.01 -8.53 -4.34
C LEU A 46 8.66 -9.33 -3.08
N ALA A 47 9.40 -10.40 -2.79
CA ALA A 47 9.24 -11.15 -1.54
C ALA A 47 9.61 -10.28 -0.32
N ALA A 48 10.72 -9.54 -0.41
CA ALA A 48 11.13 -8.58 0.60
C ALA A 48 10.08 -7.47 0.78
N LEU A 49 9.60 -6.87 -0.31
CA LEU A 49 8.51 -5.88 -0.28
C LEU A 49 7.27 -6.43 0.43
N ALA A 50 6.84 -7.66 0.11
CA ALA A 50 5.68 -8.28 0.74
C ALA A 50 5.85 -8.51 2.24
N ALA A 51 7.06 -8.89 2.68
CA ALA A 51 7.39 -9.00 4.10
C ALA A 51 7.35 -7.63 4.78
N GLU A 52 7.97 -6.62 4.20
CA GLU A 52 8.01 -5.27 4.76
C GLU A 52 6.62 -4.64 4.89
N VAL A 53 5.76 -4.77 3.87
CA VAL A 53 4.38 -4.25 3.89
C VAL A 53 3.54 -4.94 4.97
N ARG A 54 3.77 -6.25 5.20
CA ARG A 54 3.15 -6.98 6.30
C ARG A 54 3.61 -6.46 7.66
N ASP A 55 4.89 -6.16 7.81
CA ASP A 55 5.45 -5.60 9.04
C ASP A 55 4.97 -4.16 9.27
N ASP A 56 4.87 -3.33 8.23
CA ASP A 56 4.28 -1.99 8.30
C ASP A 56 2.85 -2.01 8.85
N ARG A 57 2.02 -2.93 8.36
CA ARG A 57 0.64 -3.10 8.87
C ARG A 57 0.63 -3.53 10.33
N ALA A 58 1.51 -4.46 10.72
CA ALA A 58 1.65 -4.88 12.11
C ALA A 58 2.06 -3.71 13.01
N ARG A 59 2.97 -2.88 12.52
CA ARG A 59 3.44 -1.68 13.23
C ARG A 59 2.37 -0.60 13.35
N LEU A 60 1.56 -0.38 12.31
CA LEU A 60 0.38 0.48 12.40
C LEU A 60 -0.56 0.03 13.53
N ARG A 61 -0.86 -1.28 13.61
CA ARG A 61 -1.69 -1.83 14.69
C ARG A 61 -1.08 -1.60 16.07
N ALA A 62 0.24 -1.70 16.21
CA ALA A 62 0.92 -1.42 17.47
C ALA A 62 0.79 0.06 17.86
N LEU A 63 1.05 0.98 16.92
CA LEU A 63 0.88 2.42 17.15
C LEU A 63 -0.57 2.77 17.49
N MET A 64 -1.56 2.17 16.85
CA MET A 64 -2.97 2.37 17.20
C MET A 64 -3.25 1.99 18.66
N ARG A 65 -2.68 0.88 19.16
CA ARG A 65 -2.83 0.50 20.58
C ARG A 65 -2.15 1.51 21.52
N GLU A 66 -0.92 1.91 21.20
CA GLU A 66 -0.17 2.91 21.98
C GLU A 66 -0.89 4.27 22.02
N LEU A 67 -1.63 4.62 20.96
CA LEU A 67 -2.44 5.84 20.87
C LEU A 67 -3.86 5.69 21.47
N GLY A 68 -4.22 4.53 22.02
CA GLY A 68 -5.57 4.26 22.52
C GLY A 68 -6.65 4.23 21.44
N VAL A 69 -6.28 4.06 20.17
CA VAL A 69 -7.23 3.99 19.05
C VAL A 69 -7.67 2.55 18.81
N PRO A 70 -8.97 2.23 18.94
CA PRO A 70 -9.46 0.90 18.68
C PRO A 70 -9.34 0.55 17.19
N SER A 71 -8.78 -0.62 16.89
CA SER A 71 -8.88 -1.22 15.56
C SER A 71 -10.28 -1.80 15.41
N ARG A 72 -11.14 -1.14 14.63
CA ARG A 72 -12.45 -1.68 14.22
C ARG A 72 -12.22 -2.85 13.25
N ARG A 73 -13.26 -3.63 12.92
CA ARG A 73 -13.19 -4.79 11.99
C ARG A 73 -12.81 -4.38 10.56
N SER A 74 -11.60 -3.87 10.38
CA SER A 74 -10.97 -3.46 9.12
C SER A 74 -10.70 -4.65 8.20
N LEU A 75 -10.83 -5.88 8.71
CA LEU A 75 -10.70 -7.10 7.92
C LEU A 75 -11.78 -7.17 6.83
N ALA A 76 -13.04 -6.82 7.14
CA ALA A 76 -14.14 -6.87 6.17
C ALA A 76 -14.02 -5.78 5.09
N LEU A 77 -13.67 -4.55 5.49
CA LEU A 77 -13.42 -3.44 4.55
C LEU A 77 -12.16 -3.67 3.72
N GLY A 78 -11.08 -4.13 4.33
CA GLY A 78 -9.85 -4.50 3.65
C GLY A 78 -10.07 -5.68 2.69
N ALA A 79 -10.91 -6.66 3.06
CA ALA A 79 -11.32 -7.74 2.17
C ALA A 79 -12.17 -7.22 1.01
N ALA A 80 -13.13 -6.32 1.25
CA ALA A 80 -13.95 -5.72 0.18
C ALA A 80 -13.10 -4.83 -0.77
N LEU A 81 -12.13 -4.10 -0.25
CA LEU A 81 -11.16 -3.35 -1.06
C LEU A 81 -10.23 -4.27 -1.83
N ALA A 82 -9.74 -5.35 -1.21
CA ALA A 82 -8.94 -6.37 -1.88
C ALA A 82 -9.75 -7.11 -2.95
N GLU A 83 -11.03 -7.36 -2.70
CA GLU A 83 -11.98 -7.92 -3.66
C GLU A 83 -12.26 -6.92 -4.78
N ARG A 84 -12.41 -5.62 -4.50
CA ARG A 84 -12.57 -4.58 -5.54
C ARG A 84 -11.32 -4.41 -6.40
N LEU A 85 -10.13 -4.40 -5.79
CA LEU A 85 -8.86 -4.49 -6.51
C LEU A 85 -8.72 -5.82 -7.28
N GLY A 86 -9.32 -6.90 -6.75
CA GLY A 86 -9.47 -8.17 -7.43
C GLY A 86 -10.48 -8.12 -8.59
N ARG A 87 -11.56 -7.33 -8.46
CA ARG A 87 -12.63 -7.07 -9.44
C ARG A 87 -12.23 -6.05 -10.50
N LEU A 88 -11.10 -5.34 -10.31
CA LEU A 88 -10.37 -4.71 -11.42
C LEU A 88 -9.77 -5.75 -12.39
N LYS A 89 -9.85 -7.05 -12.05
CA LYS A 89 -10.13 -8.09 -13.04
C LYS A 89 -11.64 -8.38 -13.09
N PRO A 90 -12.24 -8.67 -14.24
CA PRO A 90 -12.27 -7.95 -15.49
C PRO A 90 -13.74 -7.75 -15.92
N ASN A 91 -14.16 -6.52 -16.22
CA ASN A 91 -15.31 -6.32 -17.13
C ASN A 91 -14.87 -6.55 -18.60
N GLY A 92 -14.27 -7.71 -18.87
CA GLY A 92 -14.07 -8.35 -20.17
C GLY A 92 -13.23 -7.65 -21.25
N ARG A 93 -12.90 -6.35 -21.16
CA ARG A 93 -12.43 -5.59 -22.33
C ARG A 93 -11.08 -4.86 -22.24
N LEU A 94 -10.55 -4.57 -21.05
CA LEU A 94 -9.37 -3.67 -20.93
C LEU A 94 -8.03 -4.36 -20.61
N LEU A 95 -8.00 -5.59 -20.07
CA LEU A 95 -6.75 -6.25 -19.66
C LEU A 95 -6.76 -7.75 -20.05
N ARG A 96 -6.57 -8.05 -21.33
CA ARG A 96 -6.66 -9.42 -21.87
C ARG A 96 -5.41 -10.28 -21.64
N THR A 97 -4.28 -9.69 -21.26
CA THR A 97 -2.99 -10.41 -21.14
C THR A 97 -2.43 -10.36 -19.72
N ALA A 98 -1.56 -11.31 -19.39
CA ALA A 98 -0.91 -11.37 -18.08
C ALA A 98 0.00 -10.16 -17.83
N GLU A 99 0.57 -9.60 -18.90
CA GLU A 99 1.50 -8.46 -18.89
C GLU A 99 0.76 -7.15 -18.59
N ALA A 100 -0.39 -6.89 -19.22
CA ALA A 100 -1.19 -5.69 -18.92
C ALA A 100 -1.70 -5.69 -17.47
N ARG A 101 -2.01 -6.88 -16.93
CA ARG A 101 -2.38 -7.04 -15.53
C ARG A 101 -1.23 -6.76 -14.56
N ASP A 102 0.00 -7.17 -14.90
CA ASP A 102 1.20 -6.93 -14.10
C ASP A 102 1.43 -5.43 -13.87
N VAL A 103 1.26 -4.62 -14.92
CA VAL A 103 1.35 -3.15 -14.84
C VAL A 103 0.34 -2.58 -13.82
N VAL A 104 -0.94 -2.94 -13.95
CA VAL A 104 -2.01 -2.43 -13.08
C VAL A 104 -1.84 -2.88 -11.63
N GLU A 105 -1.40 -4.12 -11.39
CA GLU A 105 -1.14 -4.60 -10.03
C GLU A 105 0.06 -3.86 -9.40
N LEU A 106 1.10 -3.52 -10.17
CA LEU A 106 2.23 -2.71 -9.71
C LEU A 106 1.83 -1.25 -9.45
N GLU A 107 0.99 -0.64 -10.29
CA GLU A 107 0.43 0.70 -10.07
C GLU A 107 -0.44 0.77 -8.80
N ALA A 108 -1.32 -0.22 -8.62
CA ALA A 108 -2.14 -0.32 -7.41
C ALA A 108 -1.28 -0.47 -6.16
N MET A 109 -0.20 -1.24 -6.23
CA MET A 109 0.73 -1.41 -5.11
C MET A 109 1.52 -0.13 -4.83
N LEU A 110 1.97 0.57 -5.88
CA LEU A 110 2.65 1.86 -5.78
C LEU A 110 1.76 2.90 -5.07
N LEU A 111 0.51 3.03 -5.50
CA LEU A 111 -0.46 3.92 -4.87
C LEU A 111 -0.68 3.54 -3.39
N GLY A 112 -0.76 2.25 -3.09
CA GLY A 112 -0.86 1.75 -1.72
C GLY A 112 0.35 2.13 -0.85
N VAL A 113 1.57 2.02 -1.37
CA VAL A 113 2.80 2.44 -0.67
C VAL A 113 2.86 3.95 -0.50
N GLN A 114 2.41 4.73 -1.47
CA GLN A 114 2.31 6.19 -1.36
C GLN A 114 1.30 6.62 -0.29
N GLY A 115 0.13 5.98 -0.24
CA GLY A 115 -0.86 6.18 0.83
C GLY A 115 -0.29 5.85 2.21
N LYS A 116 0.46 4.74 2.31
CA LYS A 116 1.19 4.36 3.53
C LYS A 116 2.27 5.39 3.90
N ALA A 117 3.00 5.96 2.94
CA ALA A 117 3.97 7.02 3.20
C ALA A 117 3.28 8.30 3.72
N ALA A 118 2.12 8.66 3.15
CA ALA A 118 1.32 9.78 3.63
C ALA A 118 0.84 9.59 5.09
N LEU A 119 0.45 8.36 5.46
CA LEU A 119 0.17 8.01 6.86
C LEU A 119 1.38 8.27 7.77
N TRP A 120 2.56 7.82 7.38
CA TRP A 120 3.77 8.01 8.20
C TRP A 120 4.17 9.48 8.35
N ARG A 121 4.04 10.28 7.28
CA ARG A 121 4.23 11.74 7.37
C ARG A 121 3.21 12.38 8.30
N ALA A 122 1.93 12.00 8.19
CA ALA A 122 0.87 12.51 9.06
C ALA A 122 1.11 12.13 10.53
N LEU A 123 1.59 10.92 10.82
CA LEU A 123 1.94 10.52 12.19
C LEU A 123 3.16 11.28 12.71
N ALA A 124 4.18 11.52 11.87
CA ALA A 124 5.41 12.19 12.29
C ALA A 124 5.18 13.63 12.81
N VAL A 125 4.14 14.32 12.34
CA VAL A 125 3.81 15.69 12.78
C VAL A 125 2.92 15.76 14.02
N LEU A 126 2.40 14.63 14.50
CA LEU A 126 1.48 14.60 15.64
C LEU A 126 2.24 14.60 16.98
N PRO A 127 2.01 15.57 17.90
CA PRO A 127 2.71 15.61 19.19
C PRO A 127 2.54 14.35 20.04
N ARG A 128 1.37 13.71 19.98
CA ARG A 128 1.10 12.43 20.65
C ARG A 128 2.01 11.28 20.17
N ILE A 129 2.50 11.32 18.94
CA ILE A 129 3.49 10.34 18.45
C ILE A 129 4.86 10.62 19.08
N ALA A 130 5.25 11.89 19.23
CA ALA A 130 6.47 12.23 19.96
C ALA A 130 6.39 11.77 21.42
N ALA A 131 5.23 11.97 22.08
CA ALA A 131 4.99 11.53 23.45
C ALA A 131 5.09 9.99 23.65
N THR A 132 4.83 9.20 22.60
CA THR A 132 5.02 7.73 22.65
C THR A 132 6.50 7.30 22.55
N GLY A 133 7.44 8.23 22.29
CA GLY A 133 8.84 7.92 22.03
C GLY A 133 9.10 7.28 20.65
N ARG A 134 8.08 7.18 19.79
CA ARG A 134 8.16 6.48 18.49
C ARG A 134 8.50 7.35 17.28
N ALA A 135 8.83 8.63 17.50
CA ALA A 135 9.09 9.56 16.39
C ALA A 135 10.20 9.08 15.44
N ALA A 136 11.30 8.53 15.97
CA ALA A 136 12.38 7.98 15.16
C ALA A 136 11.95 6.75 14.34
N GLU A 137 11.16 5.87 14.96
CA GLU A 137 10.60 4.70 14.28
C GLU A 137 9.66 5.08 13.15
N VAL A 138 8.78 6.06 13.35
CA VAL A 138 7.87 6.56 12.29
C VAL A 138 8.68 7.13 11.11
N ARG A 139 9.77 7.86 11.37
CA ARG A 139 10.66 8.33 10.31
C ARG A 139 11.33 7.18 9.54
N MET A 140 11.80 6.15 10.25
CA MET A 140 12.34 4.95 9.62
C MET A 140 11.30 4.24 8.72
N LEU A 141 10.05 4.12 9.17
CA LEU A 141 8.95 3.55 8.37
C LEU A 141 8.64 4.38 7.12
N LEU A 142 8.74 5.71 7.22
CA LEU A 142 8.63 6.61 6.07
C LEU A 142 9.76 6.37 5.06
N THR A 143 11.02 6.37 5.50
CA THR A 143 12.16 6.08 4.62
C THR A 143 12.03 4.70 3.97
N ARG A 144 11.51 3.70 4.69
CA ARG A 144 11.21 2.39 4.10
C ARG A 144 10.15 2.49 3.01
N ALA A 145 9.07 3.23 3.23
CA ALA A 145 8.03 3.45 2.22
C ALA A 145 8.57 4.14 0.96
N GLU A 146 9.50 5.08 1.11
CA GLU A 146 10.15 5.76 -0.02
C GLU A 146 11.02 4.79 -0.83
N ARG A 147 11.82 3.94 -0.18
CA ARG A 147 12.56 2.86 -0.87
C ARG A 147 11.63 1.91 -1.64
N GLN A 148 10.52 1.50 -1.03
CA GLN A 148 9.52 0.66 -1.69
C GLN A 148 8.88 1.36 -2.90
N THR A 149 8.66 2.68 -2.82
CA THR A 149 8.15 3.49 -3.94
C THR A 149 9.12 3.43 -5.10
N HIS A 150 10.43 3.63 -4.87
CA HIS A 150 11.45 3.55 -5.90
C HIS A 150 11.53 2.16 -6.55
N LEU A 151 11.46 1.09 -5.74
CA LEU A 151 11.40 -0.28 -6.25
C LEU A 151 10.18 -0.48 -7.18
N LEU A 152 8.99 -0.11 -6.71
CA LEU A 152 7.75 -0.28 -7.45
C LEU A 152 7.72 0.56 -8.74
N GLU A 153 8.24 1.79 -8.71
CA GLU A 153 8.32 2.64 -9.89
C GLU A 153 9.23 2.04 -10.97
N ARG A 154 10.39 1.48 -10.57
CA ARG A 154 11.28 0.76 -11.48
C ARG A 154 10.58 -0.45 -12.09
N LEU A 155 9.96 -1.29 -11.26
CA LEU A 155 9.28 -2.50 -11.72
C LEU A 155 8.07 -2.18 -12.62
N ARG A 156 7.27 -1.17 -12.25
CA ARG A 156 6.13 -0.70 -13.05
C ARG A 156 6.59 -0.22 -14.41
N THR A 157 7.61 0.63 -14.46
CA THR A 157 8.15 1.18 -15.71
C THR A 157 8.70 0.07 -16.61
N GLU A 158 9.39 -0.91 -16.05
CA GLU A 158 9.86 -2.08 -16.81
C GLU A 158 8.70 -2.92 -17.36
N ALA A 159 7.65 -3.15 -16.56
CA ALA A 159 6.44 -3.84 -17.02
C ALA A 159 5.71 -3.06 -18.12
N THR A 160 5.61 -1.72 -17.98
CA THR A 160 5.01 -0.84 -18.98
C THR A 160 5.79 -0.91 -20.29
N ARG A 161 7.12 -0.83 -20.27
CA ARG A 161 7.95 -0.95 -21.49
C ARG A 161 7.70 -2.29 -22.17
N ARG A 162 7.75 -3.41 -21.45
CA ARG A 162 7.52 -4.75 -22.04
C ARG A 162 6.13 -4.91 -22.66
N THR A 163 5.12 -4.24 -22.11
CA THR A 163 3.71 -4.43 -22.50
C THR A 163 3.25 -3.43 -23.56
N LEU A 164 3.66 -2.17 -23.46
CA LEU A 164 3.13 -1.05 -24.25
C LEU A 164 4.12 -0.52 -25.29
N SER A 165 5.35 -1.05 -25.36
CA SER A 165 6.22 -0.76 -26.50
C SER A 165 5.71 -1.55 -27.70
N THR A 166 5.18 -0.85 -28.70
CA THR A 166 4.80 -1.42 -29.99
C THR A 166 6.04 -2.07 -30.62
N PRO A 167 5.97 -3.30 -31.18
CA PRO A 167 7.01 -3.73 -32.11
C PRO A 167 7.03 -2.75 -33.29
N GLU A 168 8.22 -2.25 -33.65
CA GLU A 168 8.43 -1.55 -34.92
C GLU A 168 7.86 -2.42 -36.05
N PRO A 169 7.07 -1.87 -36.99
CA PRO A 169 6.69 -2.62 -38.17
C PRO A 169 7.95 -2.91 -38.97
N THR A 170 8.38 -4.17 -38.98
CA THR A 170 9.42 -4.66 -39.89
C THR A 170 8.98 -4.34 -41.32
N ARG A 171 9.69 -3.42 -41.98
CA ARG A 171 9.57 -3.20 -43.43
C ARG A 171 10.42 -4.20 -44.19
#